data_AF-A0A250V7M4-F1
#
_entry.id   AF-A0A250V7M4-F1
#
_cell.length_a   1.000
_cell.length_b   1.000
_cell.length_c   1.000
_cell.angle_alpha   90.00
_cell.angle_beta   90.00
_cell.angle_gamma   90.00
#
_symmetry.space_group_name_H-M   'P 1'
#
loop_
_entity.id
_entity.type
_entity.pdbx_description
1 polymer ?
#
loop_
_entity_poly.entity_id
_entity_poly.type
_entity_poly.pdbx_seq_one_letter_code
_entity_poly.pdbx_strand_id
1 'polypeptide(L)'
;MKMRMIKRVLVAASVVTAAGVVPLVTATAASASQSRCVNFIGDHGYLVGPKVKAACSHAAWHAGSVVANPACLSGLVNIHVDPSDAQAACLRA
;
A
#
# COMPACT_ATOMS: atom_id res chain seq x y z
N MET A 1 20.12 33.26 -5.88
CA MET A 1 20.29 32.59 -4.57
C MET A 1 19.33 31.40 -4.49
N LYS A 2 19.77 30.30 -3.87
CA LYS A 2 19.21 28.94 -3.96
C LYS A 2 18.05 28.76 -2.98
N MET A 3 16.81 28.66 -3.46
CA MET A 3 15.63 28.41 -2.60
C MET A 3 15.64 26.97 -2.09
N ARG A 4 15.92 26.83 -0.79
CA ARG A 4 15.86 25.56 -0.05
C ARG A 4 14.43 25.30 0.41
N MET A 5 13.95 24.11 0.05
CA MET A 5 12.90 23.30 0.67
C MET A 5 12.61 23.64 2.15
N ILE A 6 11.40 24.10 2.44
CA ILE A 6 10.86 24.15 3.81
C ILE A 6 9.72 23.14 3.91
N LYS A 7 9.94 22.16 4.78
CA LYS A 7 9.07 21.04 5.08
C LYS A 7 7.91 21.49 5.98
N ARG A 8 6.71 21.03 5.64
CA ARG A 8 5.58 20.64 6.52
C ARG A 8 5.33 21.53 7.75
N VAL A 9 4.28 22.36 7.67
CA VAL A 9 3.53 22.81 8.84
C VAL A 9 2.13 22.24 8.72
N LEU A 10 1.85 21.19 9.50
CA LEU A 10 0.51 20.63 9.69
C LEU A 10 -0.29 21.64 10.52
N VAL A 11 -1.28 22.29 9.91
CA VAL A 11 -2.30 23.04 10.64
C VAL A 11 -3.46 22.08 10.89
N ALA A 12 -3.49 21.50 12.09
CA ALA A 12 -4.66 20.80 12.60
C ALA A 12 -5.63 21.84 13.17
N ALA A 13 -6.78 22.02 12.51
CA ALA A 13 -7.88 22.84 13.00
C ALA A 13 -9.15 21.98 13.11
N SER A 14 -9.77 22.10 14.28
CA SER A 14 -10.78 21.24 14.91
C SER A 14 -12.21 21.44 14.38
N VAL A 15 -13.03 20.39 14.32
CA VAL A 15 -14.50 20.47 14.50
C VAL A 15 -15.03 19.22 15.19
N VAL A 16 -15.80 19.44 16.26
CA VAL A 16 -16.54 18.47 17.09
C VAL A 16 -17.94 18.28 16.49
N THR A 17 -18.49 17.05 16.46
CA THR A 17 -19.81 16.65 17.03
C THR A 17 -20.45 15.41 16.36
N ALA A 18 -20.89 14.50 17.22
CA ALA A 18 -22.14 13.70 17.20
C ALA A 18 -22.34 12.50 16.26
N ALA A 19 -22.65 11.38 16.92
CA ALA A 19 -23.60 10.32 16.54
C ALA A 19 -23.36 9.57 15.22
N GLY A 20 -22.70 8.43 15.36
CA GLY A 20 -22.67 7.34 14.39
C GLY A 20 -21.47 6.48 14.70
N VAL A 21 -21.69 5.30 15.29
CA VAL A 21 -20.69 4.22 15.26
C VAL A 21 -20.56 3.79 13.80
N VAL A 22 -19.84 4.57 13.02
CA VAL A 22 -19.51 4.23 11.65
C VAL A 22 -18.40 3.18 11.75
N PRO A 23 -18.59 1.97 11.21
CA PRO A 23 -17.50 1.00 11.13
C PRO A 23 -16.54 1.44 10.02
N LEU A 24 -15.82 2.54 10.23
CA LEU A 24 -14.73 2.99 9.37
C LEU A 24 -13.44 2.18 9.64
N VAL A 25 -13.44 1.33 10.66
CA VAL A 25 -12.26 0.57 11.10
C VAL A 25 -11.92 -0.59 10.15
N THR A 26 -12.84 -1.01 9.27
CA THR A 26 -12.58 -2.10 8.31
C THR A 26 -11.99 -1.60 6.98
N ALA A 27 -12.20 -0.34 6.60
CA ALA A 27 -11.66 0.21 5.35
C ALA A 27 -10.15 0.47 5.42
N THR A 28 -9.59 0.64 6.61
CA THR A 28 -8.15 0.90 6.79
C THR A 28 -7.26 -0.31 6.56
N ALA A 29 -7.76 -1.55 6.72
CA ALA A 29 -6.93 -2.73 6.55
C ALA A 29 -6.51 -2.93 5.08
N ALA A 30 -7.46 -2.77 4.14
CA ALA A 30 -7.15 -2.82 2.70
C ALA A 30 -6.20 -1.69 2.28
N SER A 31 -6.38 -0.48 2.82
CA SER A 31 -5.52 0.66 2.50
C SER A 31 -4.11 0.55 3.12
N ALA A 32 -4.00 0.01 4.33
CA ALA A 32 -2.72 -0.14 5.02
C ALA A 32 -1.86 -1.22 4.37
N SER A 33 -2.44 -2.38 4.04
CA SER A 33 -1.71 -3.49 3.43
C SER A 33 -1.32 -3.17 1.98
N GLN A 34 -2.19 -2.51 1.21
CA GLN A 34 -1.82 -1.93 -0.09
C GLN A 34 -0.63 -0.98 0.03
N SER A 35 -0.61 -0.11 1.04
CA SER A 35 0.49 0.82 1.27
C SER A 35 1.81 0.11 1.60
N ARG A 36 1.77 -1.04 2.29
CA ARG A 36 2.97 -1.83 2.61
C ARG A 36 3.56 -2.49 1.36
N CYS A 37 2.73 -3.11 0.53
CA CYS A 37 3.16 -3.66 -0.76
C CYS A 37 3.78 -2.59 -1.64
N VAL A 38 3.10 -1.45 -1.79
CA VAL A 38 3.55 -0.33 -2.63
C VAL A 38 4.88 0.25 -2.13
N ASN A 39 5.03 0.45 -0.82
CA ASN A 39 6.27 0.96 -0.24
C ASN A 39 7.42 -0.05 -0.38
N PHE A 40 7.17 -1.36 -0.20
CA PHE A 40 8.20 -2.39 -0.37
C PHE A 40 8.78 -2.36 -1.80
N ILE A 41 7.90 -2.26 -2.79
CA ILE A 41 8.31 -2.14 -4.20
C ILE A 41 9.10 -0.85 -4.45
N GLY A 42 8.67 0.28 -3.87
CA GLY A 42 9.41 1.54 -3.98
C GLY A 42 10.79 1.52 -3.30
N ASP A 43 10.89 0.87 -2.14
CA ASP A 43 12.14 0.72 -1.37
C ASP A 43 13.16 -0.17 -2.10
N HIS A 44 12.68 -1.17 -2.83
CA HIS A 44 13.49 -2.03 -3.71
C HIS A 44 13.88 -1.35 -5.04
N GLY A 45 13.56 -0.08 -5.25
CA GLY A 45 14.02 0.70 -6.41
C GLY A 45 13.12 0.62 -7.64
N TYR A 46 11.95 0.00 -7.54
CA TYR A 46 10.99 -0.03 -8.64
C TYR A 46 10.16 1.25 -8.73
N LEU A 47 9.77 1.61 -9.95
CA LEU A 47 8.88 2.75 -10.19
C LEU A 47 7.44 2.39 -9.78
N VAL A 48 6.99 3.01 -8.69
CA VAL A 48 5.63 2.86 -8.20
C VAL A 48 4.67 3.65 -9.09
N GLY A 49 4.02 2.94 -10.00
CA GLY A 49 2.99 3.47 -10.89
C GLY A 49 1.57 2.94 -10.60
N PRO A 50 0.57 3.33 -11.41
CA PRO A 50 -0.79 2.83 -11.31
C PRO A 50 -0.89 1.30 -11.39
N LYS A 51 0.00 0.67 -12.16
CA LYS A 51 0.04 -0.80 -12.30
C LYS A 51 0.49 -1.50 -11.01
N VAL A 52 1.49 -0.96 -10.32
CA VAL A 52 1.93 -1.46 -9.00
C VAL A 52 0.79 -1.32 -7.99
N LYS A 53 0.10 -0.18 -7.96
CA LYS A 53 -1.05 0.04 -7.08
C LYS A 53 -2.21 -0.93 -7.38
N ALA A 54 -2.48 -1.20 -8.65
CA ALA A 54 -3.49 -2.17 -9.06
C ALA A 54 -3.11 -3.58 -8.61
N ALA A 55 -1.87 -4.01 -8.81
CA ALA A 55 -1.40 -5.32 -8.36
C ALA A 55 -1.45 -5.45 -6.82
N CYS A 56 -0.94 -4.44 -6.10
CA CYS A 56 -0.99 -4.37 -4.64
C CYS A 56 -2.40 -4.15 -4.07
N SER A 57 -3.44 -4.01 -4.89
CA SER A 57 -4.83 -3.94 -4.41
C SER A 57 -5.40 -5.32 -4.04
N HIS A 58 -4.72 -6.38 -4.47
CA HIS A 58 -5.07 -7.76 -4.14
C HIS A 58 -4.38 -8.18 -2.83
N ALA A 59 -5.15 -8.15 -1.74
CA ALA A 59 -4.68 -8.55 -0.41
C ALA A 59 -4.21 -10.01 -0.34
N ALA A 60 -3.24 -10.28 0.53
CA ALA A 60 -2.80 -11.62 0.86
C ALA A 60 -3.95 -12.48 1.40
N TRP A 61 -3.88 -13.78 1.17
CA TRP A 61 -4.84 -14.74 1.72
C TRP A 61 -4.40 -15.17 3.12
N HIS A 62 -5.38 -15.26 4.02
CA HIS A 62 -5.19 -15.68 5.41
C HIS A 62 -6.01 -16.95 5.67
N ALA A 63 -5.42 -18.12 5.39
CA ALA A 63 -6.04 -19.43 5.60
C ALA A 63 -5.15 -20.31 6.50
N GLY A 64 -4.96 -19.88 7.75
CA GLY A 64 -4.02 -20.50 8.71
C GLY A 64 -2.56 -20.07 8.52
N SER A 65 -2.17 -19.69 7.30
CA SER A 65 -0.91 -19.01 6.99
C SER A 65 -1.16 -17.83 6.03
N VAL A 66 -0.21 -16.90 5.97
CA VAL A 66 -0.23 -15.78 5.02
C VAL A 66 0.30 -16.26 3.68
N VAL A 67 -0.51 -16.18 2.63
CA VAL A 67 -0.15 -16.60 1.27
C VAL A 67 -0.31 -15.42 0.31
N ALA A 68 0.70 -15.22 -0.55
CA ALA A 68 0.66 -14.18 -1.57
C ALA A 68 -0.49 -14.44 -2.54
N ASN A 69 -1.29 -13.41 -2.82
CA ASN A 69 -2.37 -13.52 -3.78
C ASN A 69 -1.80 -13.72 -5.20
N PRO A 70 -2.24 -14.75 -5.96
CA PRO A 70 -1.73 -15.01 -7.31
C PRO A 70 -1.99 -13.84 -8.28
N ALA A 71 -3.06 -13.06 -8.07
CA ALA A 71 -3.35 -11.87 -8.87
C ALA A 71 -2.35 -10.74 -8.57
N CYS A 72 -1.93 -10.57 -7.32
CA CYS A 72 -0.88 -9.63 -6.95
C CYS A 72 0.45 -10.03 -7.60
N LEU A 73 0.83 -11.31 -7.47
CA LEU A 73 2.06 -11.86 -8.05
C LEU A 73 2.11 -11.67 -9.57
N SER A 74 1.08 -12.14 -10.27
CA SER A 74 1.01 -12.01 -11.72
C SER A 74 1.03 -10.54 -12.17
N GLY A 75 0.33 -9.66 -11.45
CA GLY A 75 0.31 -8.23 -11.75
C GLY A 75 1.68 -7.56 -11.65
N LEU A 76 2.46 -7.88 -10.62
CA LEU A 76 3.81 -7.34 -10.42
C LEU A 76 4.83 -7.96 -11.39
N VAL A 77 4.79 -9.27 -11.60
CA VAL A 77 5.71 -9.95 -12.54
C VAL A 77 5.48 -9.49 -13.97
N ASN A 78 4.22 -9.27 -14.38
CA ASN A 78 3.89 -8.79 -15.73
C ASN A 78 4.40 -7.36 -16.01
N ILE A 79 4.70 -6.59 -14.96
CA ILE A 79 5.36 -5.27 -15.08
C ILE A 79 6.86 -5.32 -14.77
N HIS A 80 7.48 -6.50 -14.88
CA HIS A 80 8.92 -6.73 -14.70
C HIS A 80 9.44 -6.47 -13.27
N VAL A 81 8.60 -6.63 -12.24
CA VAL A 81 9.11 -6.82 -10.87
C VAL A 81 9.64 -8.23 -10.76
N ASP A 82 10.81 -8.40 -10.15
CA ASP A 82 11.39 -9.72 -9.91
C ASP A 82 10.40 -10.60 -9.14
N PRO A 83 10.21 -11.89 -9.51
CA PRO A 83 9.25 -12.76 -8.83
C PRO A 83 9.50 -12.87 -7.32
N SER A 84 10.76 -12.77 -6.89
CA SER A 84 11.14 -12.81 -5.46
C SER A 84 10.64 -11.58 -4.71
N ASP A 85 10.84 -10.39 -5.30
CA ASP A 85 10.38 -9.12 -4.75
C ASP A 85 8.86 -9.01 -4.80
N ALA A 86 8.25 -9.48 -5.89
CA ALA A 86 6.80 -9.55 -6.04
C ALA A 86 6.18 -10.44 -4.95
N GLN A 87 6.77 -11.61 -4.68
CA GLN A 87 6.27 -12.50 -3.63
C GLN A 87 6.39 -11.87 -2.25
N ALA A 88 7.53 -11.25 -1.95
CA ALA A 88 7.72 -10.53 -0.69
C ALA A 88 6.72 -9.36 -0.55
N ALA A 89 6.49 -8.59 -1.61
CA ALA A 89 5.52 -7.49 -1.60
C ALA A 89 4.09 -7.99 -1.39
N CYS A 90 3.68 -9.05 -2.11
CA CYS A 90 2.33 -9.59 -2.06
C CYS A 90 2.00 -10.33 -0.76
N LEU A 91 3.00 -10.83 -0.02
CA LEU A 91 2.80 -11.33 1.35
C LEU A 91 2.52 -10.21 2.36
N ARG A 92 2.81 -8.96 1.98
CA ARG A 92 2.64 -7.75 2.80
C ARG A 92 1.46 -6.89 2.32
N ALA A 93 0.77 -7.31 1.25
CA ALA A 93 -0.38 -6.65 0.61
C ALA A 93 -1.71 -6.99 1.28
#